data_AF-A0A662RKZ4-F1
#
_entry.id   AF-A0A662RKZ4-F1
#
_cell.length_a   1.000
_cell.length_b   1.000
_cell.length_c   1.000
_cell.angle_alpha   90.00
_cell.angle_beta   90.00
_cell.angle_gamma   90.00
#
_symmetry.space_group_name_H-M   'P 1'
#
loop_
_entity.id
_entity.type
_entity.pdbx_description
1 polymer ?
#
loop_
_entity_poly.entity_id
_entity_poly.type
_entity_poly.pdbx_seq_one_letter_code
_entity_poly.pdbx_strand_id
1 'polypeptide(L)'
;LYLEPVKGMDSTLKDVLSPSMEFYHRYDFGTTTELRLKVISERKGKARRKERVRILARNNPPEITCECGKDAEWVCAICVEENMGEDCYFCNECAEEHECGEEMLLPVVNSPRMGVCGYEGSDKYED
;
A
#
# COMPACT_ATOMS: atom_id res chain seq x y z
N LEU A 1 -7.45 -9.99 33.03
CA LEU A 1 -7.08 -10.44 31.66
C LEU A 1 -5.58 -10.34 31.55
N TYR A 2 -4.87 -11.47 31.53
CA TYR A 2 -3.44 -11.49 31.24
C TYR A 2 -3.29 -11.28 29.73
N LEU A 3 -2.74 -10.13 29.34
CA LEU A 3 -2.25 -9.93 27.99
C LEU A 3 -0.85 -10.54 27.95
N GLU A 4 -0.60 -11.44 27.01
CA GLU A 4 0.75 -11.93 26.79
C GLU A 4 1.68 -10.75 26.47
N PRO A 5 2.93 -10.75 26.98
CA PRO A 5 3.87 -9.68 26.69
C PRO A 5 4.09 -9.60 25.17
N VAL A 6 4.03 -8.37 24.65
CA VAL A 6 4.29 -8.10 23.23
C VAL A 6 5.72 -8.54 22.91
N LYS A 7 5.87 -9.59 22.10
CA LYS A 7 7.18 -10.01 21.59
C LYS A 7 7.73 -8.91 20.67
N GLY A 8 9.02 -8.62 20.79
CA GLY A 8 9.71 -7.69 19.90
C GLY A 8 9.76 -8.20 18.45
N MET A 9 10.10 -7.30 17.53
CA MET A 9 10.27 -7.62 16.10
C MET A 9 11.51 -8.48 15.80
N ASP A 10 12.28 -8.86 16.82
CA ASP A 10 13.40 -9.80 16.78
C ASP A 10 12.97 -11.28 16.80
N SER A 11 11.66 -11.54 16.75
CA SER A 11 11.11 -12.89 16.70
C SER A 11 11.21 -13.52 15.30
N THR A 12 11.50 -14.83 15.23
CA THR A 12 11.48 -15.53 13.94
C THR A 12 10.05 -15.87 13.51
N LEU A 13 9.71 -15.66 12.23
CA LEU A 13 8.33 -15.84 11.71
C LEU A 13 7.77 -17.23 12.01
N LYS A 14 8.60 -18.29 11.96
CA LYS A 14 8.19 -19.68 12.24
C LYS A 14 7.75 -19.91 13.69
N ASP A 15 8.16 -19.04 14.62
CA ASP A 15 7.86 -19.18 16.05
C ASP A 15 6.61 -18.37 16.45
N VAL A 16 6.05 -17.58 15.51
CA VAL A 16 4.92 -16.69 15.75
C VAL A 16 3.76 -16.89 14.79
N LEU A 17 4.00 -17.41 13.58
CA LEU A 17 2.96 -17.66 12.58
C LEU A 17 2.61 -19.16 12.51
N SER A 18 1.33 -19.47 12.33
CA SER A 18 0.84 -20.82 12.06
C SER A 18 -0.23 -20.80 10.96
N PRO A 19 -0.41 -21.90 10.19
CA PRO A 19 -1.48 -21.97 9.19
C PRO A 19 -2.86 -21.64 9.77
N SER A 20 -3.66 -20.93 8.98
CA SER A 20 -4.99 -20.39 9.33
C SER A 20 -5.00 -19.26 10.36
N MET A 21 -3.84 -18.83 10.88
CA MET A 21 -3.77 -17.68 11.78
C MET A 21 -4.18 -16.40 11.06
N GLU A 22 -5.02 -15.61 11.73
CA GLU A 22 -5.35 -14.23 11.35
C GLU A 22 -4.78 -13.28 12.40
N PHE A 23 -4.14 -12.21 11.93
CA PHE A 23 -3.51 -11.22 12.81
C PHE A 23 -3.52 -9.84 12.16
N TYR A 24 -3.28 -8.82 12.98
CA TYR A 24 -3.20 -7.44 12.53
C TYR A 24 -1.76 -6.95 12.59
N HIS A 25 -1.36 -6.15 11.60
CA HIS A 25 -0.09 -5.44 11.59
C HIS A 25 -0.37 -3.95 11.39
N ARG A 26 0.17 -3.12 12.28
CA ARG A 26 0.12 -1.67 12.17
C ARG A 26 1.53 -1.16 11.95
N TYR A 27 1.71 -0.34 10.94
CA TYR A 27 3.00 0.27 10.62
C TYR A 27 2.80 1.72 10.17
N ASP A 28 3.91 2.48 10.12
CA ASP A 28 3.94 3.93 9.90
C ASP A 28 3.44 4.73 11.12
N PHE A 29 4.31 5.60 11.65
CA PHE A 29 4.02 6.45 12.81
C PHE A 29 3.31 7.75 12.42
N GLY A 30 3.37 8.19 11.16
CA GLY A 30 2.66 9.35 10.67
C GLY A 30 1.22 8.98 10.32
N THR A 31 1.06 8.30 9.19
CA THR A 31 -0.25 7.83 8.70
C THR A 31 -0.34 6.33 8.89
N THR A 32 -0.73 5.91 10.10
CA THR A 32 -0.76 4.49 10.47
C THR A 32 -1.58 3.67 9.48
N THR A 33 -0.94 2.67 8.90
CA THR A 33 -1.57 1.69 8.02
C THR A 33 -1.90 0.44 8.83
N GLU A 34 -3.17 0.05 8.84
CA GLU A 34 -3.63 -1.18 9.47
C GLU A 34 -3.83 -2.28 8.43
N LEU A 35 -3.13 -3.40 8.58
CA LEU A 35 -3.27 -4.59 7.74
C LEU A 35 -3.88 -5.72 8.52
N ARG A 36 -4.85 -6.41 7.92
CA ARG A 36 -5.32 -7.72 8.37
C ARG A 36 -4.68 -8.79 7.51
N LEU A 37 -3.91 -9.69 8.13
CA LEU A 37 -3.14 -10.72 7.46
C LEU A 37 -3.68 -12.10 7.83
N LYS A 38 -3.66 -13.01 6.86
CA LYS A 38 -4.03 -14.42 7.04
C LYS A 38 -2.93 -15.32 6.53
N VAL A 39 -2.47 -16.23 7.39
CA VAL A 39 -1.53 -17.27 7.00
C VAL A 39 -2.30 -18.39 6.30
N ILE A 40 -2.21 -18.45 4.98
CA ILE A 40 -2.97 -19.45 4.20
C ILE A 40 -2.40 -20.86 4.40
N SER A 41 -1.08 -21.00 4.35
CA SER A 41 -0.41 -22.29 4.48
C SER A 41 1.10 -22.09 4.70
N GLU A 42 1.81 -23.18 4.91
CA GLU A 42 3.27 -23.22 4.94
C GLU A 42 3.80 -24.24 3.94
N ARG A 43 5.02 -24.02 3.46
CA ARG A 43 5.70 -24.95 2.55
C ARG A 43 7.15 -25.14 2.96
N LYS A 44 7.59 -26.40 3.00
CA LYS A 44 9.01 -26.75 3.13
C LYS A 44 9.71 -26.60 1.78
N GLY A 45 10.82 -25.86 1.75
CA GLY A 45 11.59 -25.64 0.53
C GLY A 45 12.95 -24.99 0.79
N LYS A 46 13.78 -24.90 -0.25
CA LYS A 46 15.06 -24.20 -0.17
C LYS A 46 14.80 -22.71 0.04
N ALA A 47 15.23 -22.18 1.19
CA ALA A 47 15.18 -20.76 1.46
C ALA A 47 16.03 -20.00 0.42
N ARG A 48 15.41 -19.07 -0.31
CA ARG A 48 16.15 -18.16 -1.19
C ARG A 48 16.87 -17.15 -0.30
N ARG A 49 18.20 -17.24 -0.23
CA ARG A 49 19.01 -16.39 0.69
C ARG A 49 18.93 -14.89 0.37
N LYS A 50 18.69 -14.53 -0.91
CA LYS A 50 18.65 -13.13 -1.37
C LYS A 50 17.26 -12.48 -1.26
N GLU A 51 16.19 -13.25 -1.47
CA GLU A 51 14.81 -12.75 -1.40
C GLU A 51 14.05 -13.46 -0.30
N ARG A 52 13.87 -12.77 0.83
CA ARG A 52 13.17 -13.31 2.01
C ARG A 52 11.65 -13.26 1.87
N VAL A 53 11.14 -12.35 1.03
CA VAL A 53 9.71 -12.17 0.72
C VAL A 53 9.54 -12.02 -0.79
N ARG A 54 8.48 -12.62 -1.33
CA ARG A 54 8.10 -12.53 -2.74
C ARG A 54 6.59 -12.46 -2.86
N ILE A 55 6.10 -11.54 -3.70
CA ILE A 55 4.69 -11.48 -4.09
C ILE A 55 4.39 -12.65 -5.02
N LEU A 56 3.34 -13.41 -4.69
CA LEU A 56 2.87 -14.54 -5.50
C LEU A 56 1.66 -14.16 -6.37
N ALA A 57 0.84 -13.23 -5.89
CA ALA A 57 -0.33 -12.69 -6.57
C ALA A 57 -0.61 -11.29 -6.03
N ARG A 58 -1.24 -10.46 -6.87
CA ARG A 58 -1.72 -9.12 -6.55
C ARG A 58 -3.14 -9.00 -7.13
N ASN A 59 -3.99 -8.22 -6.50
CA ASN A 59 -5.30 -7.90 -7.07
C ASN A 59 -5.11 -7.04 -8.32
N ASN A 60 -6.05 -7.09 -9.25
CA ASN A 60 -6.10 -6.10 -10.32
C ASN A 60 -6.31 -4.70 -9.70
N PRO A 61 -5.69 -3.64 -10.25
CA PRO A 61 -5.96 -2.28 -9.80
C PRO A 61 -7.44 -1.95 -10.02
N PRO A 62 -8.06 -1.15 -9.14
CA PRO A 62 -9.37 -0.59 -9.42
C PRO A 62 -9.29 0.36 -10.62
N GLU A 63 -10.40 0.51 -11.34
CA GLU A 63 -10.53 1.58 -12.33
C GLU A 63 -10.61 2.92 -11.58
N ILE A 64 -9.71 3.84 -11.92
CA ILE A 64 -9.64 5.18 -11.33
C ILE A 64 -9.73 6.18 -12.46
N THR A 65 -10.77 7.00 -12.42
CA THR A 65 -11.08 7.98 -13.47
C THR A 65 -10.94 9.38 -12.93
N CYS A 66 -10.44 10.28 -13.78
CA CYS A 66 -10.54 11.71 -13.57
C CYS A 66 -12.00 12.17 -13.75
N GLU A 67 -12.38 13.30 -13.14
CA GLU A 67 -13.72 13.90 -13.29
C GLU A 67 -14.13 14.14 -14.74
N CYS A 68 -13.17 14.38 -15.64
CA CYS A 68 -13.43 14.56 -17.06
C CYS A 68 -13.79 13.24 -17.79
N GLY A 69 -13.74 12.10 -17.10
CA GLY A 69 -14.10 10.78 -17.60
C GLY A 69 -12.96 10.00 -18.27
N LYS A 70 -11.74 10.55 -18.31
CA LYS A 70 -10.52 9.84 -18.75
C LYS A 70 -9.91 9.04 -17.59
N ASP A 71 -9.09 8.07 -17.92
CA ASP A 71 -8.28 7.36 -16.92
C ASP A 71 -7.36 8.33 -16.18
N ALA A 72 -7.26 8.17 -14.86
CA ALA A 72 -6.39 8.99 -14.03
C ALA A 72 -4.96 8.42 -14.06
N GLU A 73 -3.99 9.31 -14.25
CA GLU A 73 -2.56 9.01 -14.20
C GLU A 73 -1.92 9.54 -12.91
N TRP A 74 -2.56 10.56 -12.32
CA TRP A 74 -2.04 11.30 -11.17
C TRP A 74 -3.04 11.35 -10.02
N VAL A 75 -2.51 11.38 -8.81
CA VAL A 75 -3.24 11.67 -7.58
C VAL A 75 -2.57 12.83 -6.85
N CYS A 76 -3.33 13.84 -6.44
CA CYS A 76 -2.80 14.98 -5.69
C CYS A 76 -2.75 14.67 -4.20
N ALA A 77 -1.54 14.70 -3.61
CA ALA A 77 -1.33 14.36 -2.21
C ALA A 77 -2.04 15.33 -1.24
N ILE A 78 -2.14 16.62 -1.61
CA ILE A 78 -2.90 17.62 -0.82
C ILE A 78 -4.39 17.30 -0.86
N CYS A 79 -4.96 17.09 -2.05
CA CYS A 79 -6.39 16.81 -2.19
C CYS A 79 -6.77 15.50 -1.49
N VAL A 80 -5.91 14.47 -1.51
CA VAL A 80 -6.14 13.24 -0.73
C VAL A 80 -6.33 13.54 0.76
N GLU A 81 -5.50 14.43 1.33
CA GLU A 81 -5.58 14.82 2.75
C GLU A 81 -6.80 15.72 3.02
N GLU A 82 -7.01 16.76 2.22
CA GLU A 82 -8.05 17.77 2.44
C GLU A 82 -9.46 17.26 2.11
N ASN A 83 -9.61 16.45 1.06
CA ASN A 83 -10.91 15.96 0.56
C ASN A 83 -11.19 14.51 1.00
N MET A 84 -10.40 13.95 1.93
CA MET A 84 -10.55 12.57 2.40
C MET A 84 -10.53 11.51 1.26
N GLY A 85 -9.77 11.80 0.19
CA GLY A 85 -9.63 10.92 -0.97
C GLY A 85 -10.72 11.07 -2.06
N GLU A 86 -11.61 12.07 -1.93
CA GLU A 86 -12.54 12.47 -2.98
C GLU A 86 -11.91 13.52 -3.90
N ASP A 87 -12.29 13.53 -5.19
CA ASP A 87 -11.89 14.54 -6.18
C ASP A 87 -10.38 14.84 -6.23
N CYS A 88 -9.55 13.80 -6.10
CA CYS A 88 -8.09 13.91 -6.01
C CYS A 88 -7.33 13.25 -7.17
N TYR A 89 -8.04 12.74 -8.18
CA TYR A 89 -7.49 11.97 -9.30
C TYR A 89 -7.59 12.71 -10.63
N PHE A 90 -6.48 12.77 -11.36
CA PHE A 90 -6.34 13.59 -12.55
C PHE A 90 -5.73 12.80 -13.71
N CYS A 91 -6.27 13.01 -14.91
CA CYS A 91 -5.57 12.65 -16.14
C CYS A 91 -4.47 13.69 -16.41
N ASN A 92 -3.56 13.42 -17.36
CA ASN A 92 -2.45 14.34 -17.68
C ASN A 92 -2.91 15.79 -17.95
N GLU A 93 -3.99 15.98 -18.73
CA GLU A 93 -4.48 17.31 -19.10
C GLU A 93 -5.03 18.09 -17.89
N CYS A 94 -5.83 17.44 -17.04
CA CYS A 94 -6.38 18.10 -15.85
C CYS A 94 -5.31 18.30 -14.76
N ALA A 95 -4.27 17.47 -14.75
CA ALA A 95 -3.13 17.59 -13.84
C ALA A 95 -2.28 18.83 -14.14
N GLU A 96 -2.03 19.15 -15.42
CA GLU A 96 -1.27 20.34 -15.82
C GLU A 96 -1.93 21.65 -15.39
N GLU A 97 -3.27 21.67 -15.33
CA GLU A 97 -4.06 22.84 -14.91
C GLU A 97 -4.37 22.84 -13.40
N HIS A 98 -3.93 21.82 -12.65
CA HIS A 98 -4.30 21.63 -11.25
C HIS A 98 -3.61 22.67 -10.32
N GLU A 99 -4.41 23.36 -9.51
CA GLU A 99 -3.97 24.51 -8.72
C GLU A 99 -2.93 24.18 -7.63
N CYS A 100 -2.87 22.94 -7.13
CA CYS A 100 -1.89 22.55 -6.11
C CYS A 100 -0.46 22.42 -6.65
N GLY A 101 -0.28 22.48 -7.97
CA GLY A 101 1.03 22.36 -8.62
C GLY A 101 1.48 20.92 -8.87
N GLU A 102 2.35 20.75 -9.87
CA GLU A 102 2.88 19.45 -10.30
C GLU A 102 3.66 18.73 -9.19
N GLU A 103 4.27 19.47 -8.27
CA GLU A 103 5.05 18.92 -7.15
C GLU A 103 4.21 18.14 -6.14
N MET A 104 2.89 18.34 -6.16
CA MET A 104 1.94 17.65 -5.28
C MET A 104 1.34 16.41 -5.92
N LEU A 105 1.64 16.16 -7.20
CA LEU A 105 1.13 15.02 -7.95
C LEU A 105 2.03 13.81 -7.77
N LEU A 106 1.41 12.68 -7.47
CA LEU A 106 2.03 11.36 -7.40
C LEU A 106 1.38 10.43 -8.42
N PRO A 107 2.09 9.42 -8.94
CA PRO A 107 1.50 8.50 -9.90
C PRO A 107 0.38 7.68 -9.26
N VAL A 108 -0.68 7.43 -10.02
CA VAL A 108 -1.67 6.42 -9.68
C VAL A 108 -0.99 5.04 -9.76
N VAL A 109 -1.05 4.29 -8.66
CA VAL A 109 -0.39 2.97 -8.52
C VAL A 109 -1.35 1.98 -7.85
N ASN A 110 -1.14 0.68 -8.04
CA ASN A 110 -1.98 -0.38 -7.46
C ASN A 110 -1.67 -0.60 -5.96
N SER A 111 -1.92 0.45 -5.18
CA SER A 111 -1.69 0.49 -3.75
C SER A 111 -2.72 1.38 -3.07
N PRO A 112 -3.32 0.94 -1.94
CA PRO A 112 -4.20 1.81 -1.14
C PRO A 112 -3.45 2.97 -0.48
N ARG A 113 -2.13 3.06 -0.66
CA ARG A 113 -1.26 4.13 -0.16
C ARG A 113 -0.87 5.15 -1.22
N MET A 114 -1.36 5.03 -2.45
CA MET A 114 -1.14 6.08 -3.47
C MET A 114 -1.62 7.44 -2.92
N GLY A 115 -0.91 8.51 -3.25
CA GLY A 115 -1.25 9.85 -2.75
C GLY A 115 -0.82 10.13 -1.29
N VAL A 116 -0.30 9.14 -0.56
CA VAL A 116 0.05 9.29 0.87
C VAL A 116 1.57 9.29 1.06
N CYS A 117 2.08 10.32 1.74
CA CYS A 117 3.50 10.46 2.14
C CYS A 117 4.51 10.30 0.98
N GLY A 118 4.17 10.75 -0.24
CA GLY A 118 5.09 10.65 -1.38
C GLY A 118 5.28 9.22 -1.90
N TYR A 119 4.33 8.32 -1.65
CA TYR A 119 4.43 6.93 -2.12
C TYR A 119 4.15 6.82 -3.63
N GLU A 120 5.19 6.49 -4.40
CA GLU A 120 5.16 6.40 -5.88
C GLU A 120 5.07 4.96 -6.41
N GLY A 121 4.85 3.96 -5.53
CA GLY A 121 4.86 2.55 -5.94
C GLY A 121 6.18 1.83 -5.64
N SER A 122 6.38 0.66 -6.26
CA SER A 122 7.56 -0.19 -6.03
C SER A 122 8.34 -0.45 -7.30
N ASP A 123 9.60 -0.02 -7.35
CA ASP A 123 10.52 -0.33 -8.46
C ASP A 123 10.78 -1.83 -8.66
N LYS A 124 10.58 -2.62 -7.59
CA LYS A 124 10.84 -4.07 -7.62
C LYS A 124 9.63 -4.85 -8.12
N TYR A 125 8.44 -4.38 -7.78
CA TYR A 125 7.18 -5.03 -8.08
C TYR A 125 6.26 -4.00 -8.72
N GLU A 126 6.65 -3.56 -9.92
CA GLU A 126 5.89 -2.66 -10.79
C GLU A 126 4.47 -3.20 -10.99
N ASP A 127 3.55 -2.29 -11.34
CA ASP A 127 2.12 -2.58 -11.49
C ASP A 127 1.74 -3.09 -12.89
#